data_AF-A0A1J5PIP7-F1
#
_entry.id   AF-A0A1J5PIP7-F1
#
_cell.length_a   1.000
_cell.length_b   1.000
_cell.length_c   1.000
_cell.angle_alpha   90.00
_cell.angle_beta   90.00
_cell.angle_gamma   90.00
#
_symmetry.space_group_name_H-M   'P 1'
#
loop_
_entity.id
_entity.type
_entity.pdbx_description
1 polymer ?
#
loop_
_entity_poly.entity_id
_entity_poly.type
_entity_poly.pdbx_seq_one_letter_code
_entity_poly.pdbx_strand_id
1 'polypeptide(L)'
;MALELLDTLIADYPALLHSRFGFEAVAGMPSEQALEAIGRKRGALQAGQRVNLQKAAGIVIDDLRSGALGRITLETPQQFGQWLAAGQTLDAQRQVKKEAIELDRKIRFKKIPRPDRRNAS
;
A
#
# COMPACT_ATOMS: atom_id res chain seq x y z
N MET A 1 -2.43 -2.49 -13.18
CA MET A 1 -1.68 -1.31 -12.70
C MET A 1 -2.50 -0.03 -12.76
N ALA A 2 -3.06 0.38 -13.90
CA ALA A 2 -3.87 1.61 -13.95
C ALA A 2 -5.18 1.55 -13.15
N LEU A 3 -5.84 0.38 -13.08
CA LEU A 3 -7.05 0.19 -12.27
C LEU A 3 -6.75 0.35 -10.76
N GLU A 4 -5.79 -0.41 -10.22
CA GLU A 4 -5.32 -0.25 -8.83
C GLU A 4 -4.94 1.20 -8.48
N LEU A 5 -4.25 1.89 -9.39
CA LEU A 5 -3.95 3.30 -9.22
C LEU A 5 -5.24 4.12 -9.15
N LEU A 6 -6.18 3.92 -10.06
CA LEU A 6 -7.48 4.59 -10.01
C LEU A 6 -8.26 4.27 -8.74
N ASP A 7 -8.26 3.03 -8.24
CA ASP A 7 -8.91 2.68 -6.98
C ASP A 7 -8.34 3.51 -5.82
N THR A 8 -7.00 3.63 -5.77
CA THR A 8 -6.31 4.47 -4.77
C THR A 8 -6.69 5.94 -4.94
N LEU A 9 -6.63 6.46 -6.17
CA LEU A 9 -6.93 7.87 -6.46
C LEU A 9 -8.41 8.22 -6.23
N ILE A 10 -9.32 7.28 -6.46
CA ILE A 10 -10.75 7.45 -6.21
C ILE A 10 -11.02 7.50 -4.71
N ALA A 11 -10.36 6.65 -3.92
CA ALA A 11 -10.49 6.62 -2.47
C ALA A 11 -9.89 7.87 -1.81
N ASP A 12 -8.65 8.21 -2.18
CA ASP A 12 -7.84 9.18 -1.43
C ASP A 12 -7.82 10.58 -2.05
N TYR A 13 -7.98 10.68 -3.38
CA TYR A 13 -7.83 11.93 -4.14
C TYR A 13 -8.96 12.21 -5.15
N PRO A 14 -10.25 11.99 -4.83
CA PRO A 14 -11.34 12.12 -5.79
C PRO A 14 -11.47 13.55 -6.36
N ALA A 15 -11.14 14.57 -5.56
CA ALA A 15 -11.15 15.96 -6.00
C ALA A 15 -10.11 16.26 -7.09
N LEU A 16 -8.93 15.63 -7.02
CA LEU A 16 -7.87 15.80 -8.04
C LEU A 16 -8.27 15.13 -9.36
N LEU A 17 -8.85 13.93 -9.29
CA LEU A 17 -9.42 13.26 -10.46
C LEU A 17 -10.53 14.08 -11.10
N HIS A 18 -11.46 14.60 -10.29
CA HIS A 18 -12.52 15.50 -10.77
C HIS A 18 -11.92 16.76 -11.40
N SER A 19 -10.94 17.41 -10.78
CA SER A 19 -10.32 18.61 -11.37
C SER A 19 -9.59 18.30 -12.69
N ARG A 20 -8.88 17.18 -12.79
CA ARG A 20 -8.07 16.84 -13.97
C ARG A 20 -8.92 16.35 -15.14
N PHE A 21 -9.94 15.55 -14.86
CA PHE A 21 -10.70 14.86 -15.88
C PHE A 21 -12.18 15.23 -15.89
N GLY A 22 -12.68 16.03 -14.95
CA GLY A 22 -14.01 16.66 -14.96
C GLY A 22 -15.17 15.68 -15.16
N PHE A 23 -15.15 14.53 -14.50
CA PHE A 23 -16.34 13.68 -14.37
C PHE A 23 -16.94 13.83 -12.97
N GLU A 24 -18.27 13.85 -12.92
CA GLU A 24 -19.07 14.00 -11.70
C GLU A 24 -19.02 12.70 -10.86
N ALA A 25 -19.21 12.83 -9.54
CA ALA A 25 -19.34 11.71 -8.62
C ALA A 25 -18.19 10.66 -8.69
N VAL A 26 -16.93 11.12 -8.69
CA VAL A 26 -15.74 10.23 -8.67
C VAL A 26 -15.73 9.31 -7.46
N ALA A 27 -16.11 9.84 -6.29
CA ALA A 27 -16.03 9.09 -5.04
C ALA A 27 -16.91 7.82 -5.09
N GLY A 28 -16.30 6.66 -4.90
CA GLY A 28 -16.99 5.36 -4.96
C GLY A 28 -17.30 4.85 -6.37
N MET A 29 -16.82 5.53 -7.42
CA MET A 29 -16.92 5.03 -8.80
C MET A 29 -16.00 3.80 -8.97
N PRO A 30 -16.44 2.73 -9.66
CA PRO A 30 -15.55 1.62 -10.02
C PRO A 30 -14.44 2.09 -10.96
N SER A 31 -13.20 1.63 -10.73
CA SER A 31 -12.03 2.09 -11.50
C SER A 31 -12.14 1.81 -13.00
N GLU A 32 -12.83 0.75 -13.43
CA GLU A 32 -13.08 0.47 -14.84
C GLU A 32 -13.98 1.53 -15.49
N GLN A 33 -15.02 1.99 -14.77
CA GLN A 33 -15.91 3.04 -15.25
C GLN A 33 -15.19 4.37 -15.32
N ALA A 34 -14.36 4.67 -14.32
CA ALA A 34 -13.50 5.86 -14.32
C ALA A 34 -12.52 5.83 -15.51
N LEU A 35 -11.85 4.69 -15.76
CA LEU A 35 -10.93 4.53 -16.88
C LEU A 35 -11.62 4.70 -18.23
N GLU A 36 -12.83 4.16 -18.38
CA GLU A 36 -13.63 4.33 -19.59
C GLU A 36 -14.01 5.81 -19.80
N ALA A 37 -14.45 6.50 -18.74
CA ALA A 37 -14.80 7.92 -18.79
C ALA A 37 -13.59 8.79 -19.18
N ILE A 38 -12.40 8.51 -18.63
CA ILE A 38 -11.14 9.14 -19.01
C ILE A 38 -10.87 8.92 -20.50
N GLY A 39 -10.99 7.67 -20.95
CA GLY A 39 -10.72 7.32 -22.33
C GLY A 39 -11.65 8.03 -23.32
N ARG A 40 -12.94 8.12 -23.01
CA ARG A 40 -13.91 8.89 -23.81
C ARG A 40 -13.54 10.36 -23.86
N LYS A 41 -13.24 10.98 -22.71
CA LYS A 41 -12.99 12.42 -22.63
C LYS A 41 -11.65 12.84 -23.23
N ARG A 42 -10.64 11.97 -23.20
CA ARG A 42 -9.29 12.24 -23.69
C ARG A 42 -9.02 11.66 -25.08
N GLY A 43 -10.05 11.22 -25.80
CA GLY A 43 -9.91 10.72 -27.18
C GLY A 43 -9.09 9.43 -27.27
N ALA A 44 -9.07 8.62 -26.21
CA ALA A 44 -8.54 7.26 -26.27
C ALA A 44 -9.57 6.32 -26.88
N LEU A 45 -9.91 6.55 -28.15
CA LEU A 45 -10.88 5.76 -28.90
C LEU A 45 -10.17 4.81 -29.86
N GLN A 46 -10.86 3.72 -30.21
CA GLN A 46 -10.51 2.78 -31.27
C GLN A 46 -11.68 2.68 -32.27
N ALA A 47 -11.52 1.86 -33.31
CA ALA A 47 -12.52 1.71 -34.36
C ALA A 47 -13.93 1.41 -33.80
N GLY A 48 -14.94 2.01 -34.43
CA GLY A 48 -16.33 1.88 -34.00
C GLY A 48 -16.67 2.67 -32.73
N GLN A 49 -15.98 3.78 -32.45
CA GLN A 49 -16.23 4.67 -31.30
C GLN A 49 -16.10 3.98 -29.93
N ARG A 50 -15.42 2.83 -29.86
CA ARG A 50 -15.16 2.14 -28.59
C ARG A 50 -13.96 2.76 -27.89
N VAL A 51 -13.91 2.70 -26.57
CA VAL A 51 -12.75 3.17 -25.81
C VAL A 51 -11.59 2.18 -25.95
N ASN A 52 -10.39 2.70 -26.18
CA ASN A 52 -9.13 1.96 -26.07
C ASN A 52 -8.62 2.07 -24.63
N LEU A 53 -8.87 1.03 -23.84
CA LEU A 53 -8.51 1.00 -22.41
C LEU A 53 -6.99 1.04 -22.18
N GLN A 54 -6.19 0.48 -23.09
CA GLN A 54 -4.72 0.55 -23.00
C GLN A 54 -4.21 1.99 -23.14
N LYS A 55 -4.72 2.71 -24.14
CA LYS A 55 -4.38 4.13 -24.33
C LYS A 55 -4.89 4.99 -23.18
N ALA A 56 -6.10 4.71 -22.65
CA ALA A 56 -6.62 5.39 -21.47
C ALA A 56 -5.74 5.13 -20.23
N ALA A 57 -5.29 3.89 -20.03
CA ALA A 57 -4.39 3.54 -18.93
C ALA A 57 -3.04 4.27 -19.03
N GLY A 58 -2.49 4.39 -20.24
CA GLY A 58 -1.30 5.21 -20.49
C GLY A 58 -1.50 6.66 -20.05
N ILE A 59 -2.62 7.29 -20.42
CA ILE A 59 -2.94 8.67 -20.03
C ILE A 59 -2.96 8.84 -18.51
N VAL A 60 -3.58 7.93 -17.77
CA VAL A 60 -3.65 8.00 -16.31
C VAL A 60 -2.25 7.93 -15.69
N ILE A 61 -1.42 6.99 -16.16
CA ILE A 61 -0.07 6.78 -15.66
C ILE A 61 0.83 7.98 -16.00
N ASP A 62 0.72 8.51 -17.21
CA ASP A 62 1.50 9.66 -17.67
C ASP A 62 1.11 10.93 -16.90
N ASP A 63 -0.18 11.14 -16.65
CA ASP A 63 -0.66 12.28 -15.86
C ASP A 63 -0.19 12.21 -14.39
N LEU A 64 -0.08 11.00 -13.82
CA LEU A 64 0.53 10.81 -12.50
C LEU A 64 2.03 11.12 -12.53
N ARG A 65 2.78 10.51 -13.46
CA ARG A 65 4.24 10.63 -13.53
C ARG A 65 4.71 12.05 -13.84
N SER A 66 3.95 12.77 -14.66
CA SER A 66 4.22 14.17 -14.98
C SER A 66 3.81 15.15 -13.87
N GLY A 67 3.09 14.67 -12.84
CA GLY A 67 2.52 15.52 -11.79
C GLY A 67 1.31 16.34 -12.25
N ALA A 68 0.75 16.04 -13.42
CA ALA A 68 -0.38 16.77 -14.00
C ALA A 68 -1.69 16.58 -13.22
N LEU A 69 -1.79 15.52 -12.41
CA LEU A 69 -2.87 15.31 -11.44
C LEU A 69 -2.74 16.17 -10.17
N GLY A 70 -1.57 16.75 -9.92
CA GLY A 70 -1.24 17.47 -8.69
C GLY A 70 -0.32 16.67 -7.77
N ARG A 71 -0.23 17.09 -6.50
CA ARG A 71 0.63 16.47 -5.49
C ARG A 71 -0.06 15.24 -4.91
N ILE A 72 0.41 14.06 -5.31
CA ILE A 72 -0.11 12.76 -4.86
C ILE A 72 1.02 11.99 -4.17
N THR A 73 0.67 11.29 -3.10
CA THR A 73 1.56 10.34 -2.42
C THR A 73 0.88 8.97 -2.40
N LEU A 74 1.57 7.95 -2.93
CA LEU A 74 1.06 6.57 -2.97
C LEU A 74 1.40 5.74 -1.71
N GLU A 75 2.34 6.23 -0.89
CA GLU A 75 2.74 5.61 0.37
C GLU A 75 2.71 6.65 1.49
N THR A 76 1.84 6.48 2.48
CA THR A 76 1.70 7.44 3.57
C THR A 76 2.68 7.12 4.71
N PRO A 77 3.19 8.14 5.43
CA PRO A 77 4.01 7.92 6.64
C PRO A 77 3.31 7.05 7.69
N GLN A 78 1.98 7.12 7.77
CA GLN A 78 1.16 6.33 8.68
C GLN A 78 1.20 4.84 8.31
N GLN A 79 1.07 4.48 7.03
CA GLN A 79 1.23 3.09 6.56
C GLN A 79 2.63 2.56 6.90
N PHE A 80 3.66 3.37 6.66
CA PHE A 80 5.03 3.00 7.03
C PHE A 80 5.20 2.80 8.54
N GLY A 81 4.62 3.67 9.36
CA GLY A 81 4.65 3.55 10.82
C GLY A 81 4.01 2.25 11.34
N GLN A 82 2.92 1.80 10.71
CA GLN A 82 2.29 0.51 11.04
C GLN A 82 3.22 -0.66 10.73
N TRP A 83 3.89 -0.65 9.58
CA TRP A 83 4.87 -1.70 9.22
C TRP A 83 6.06 -1.72 10.17
N LEU A 84 6.58 -0.54 10.54
CA LEU A 84 7.69 -0.42 11.48
C LEU A 84 7.33 -1.00 12.86
N ALA A 85 6.15 -0.66 13.40
CA ALA A 85 5.67 -1.17 14.68
C ALA A 85 5.49 -2.70 14.67
N ALA A 86 4.96 -3.24 13.57
CA ALA A 86 4.84 -4.69 13.39
C ALA A 86 6.23 -5.37 13.35
N GLY A 87 7.19 -4.78 12.64
CA GLY A 87 8.57 -5.28 12.58
C GLY A 87 9.24 -5.31 13.95
N GLN A 88 9.16 -4.21 14.70
CA GLN A 88 9.73 -4.11 16.06
C GLN A 88 9.15 -5.17 17.01
N THR A 89 7.84 -5.42 16.91
CA THR A 89 7.17 -6.45 17.71
C THR A 89 7.71 -7.84 17.40
N LEU A 90 7.90 -8.15 16.11
CA LEU A 90 8.41 -9.44 15.67
C LEU A 90 9.87 -9.64 16.10
N ASP A 91 10.69 -8.60 16.01
CA ASP A 91 12.10 -8.66 16.42
C ASP A 91 12.26 -8.79 17.94
N ALA A 92 11.43 -8.11 18.72
CA ALA A 92 11.37 -8.31 20.17
C ALA A 92 11.04 -9.78 20.52
N GLN A 93 10.05 -10.38 19.84
CA GLN A 93 9.71 -11.80 20.03
C GLN A 93 10.87 -12.74 19.66
N ARG A 94 11.60 -12.44 18.58
CA ARG A 94 12.77 -13.22 18.16
C ARG A 94 13.90 -13.12 19.17
N GLN A 95 14.13 -11.93 19.73
CA GLN A 95 15.17 -11.72 20.74
C GLN A 95 14.88 -12.53 22.00
N VAL A 96 13.64 -12.47 22.52
CA VAL A 96 13.23 -13.28 23.68
C VAL A 96 13.41 -14.79 23.42
N LYS A 97 13.04 -15.27 22.22
CA LYS A 97 13.24 -16.69 21.85
C LYS A 97 14.73 -17.07 21.80
N LYS A 98 15.58 -16.21 21.21
CA LYS A 98 17.03 -16.44 21.14
C LYS A 98 17.65 -16.47 22.53
N GLU A 99 17.30 -15.53 23.40
CA GLU A 99 17.77 -15.48 24.78
C GLU A 99 17.35 -16.72 25.57
N ALA A 100 16.10 -17.18 25.40
CA ALA A 100 15.63 -18.41 26.02
C ALA A 100 16.41 -19.65 25.53
N ILE A 101 16.68 -19.76 24.23
CA ILE A 101 17.48 -20.84 23.65
C ILE A 101 18.93 -20.79 24.17
N GLU A 102 19.52 -19.60 24.24
CA GLU A 102 20.88 -19.43 24.74
C GLU A 102 20.99 -19.76 26.23
N LEU A 103 20.01 -19.34 27.03
CA LEU A 103 19.92 -19.67 28.44
C LEU A 103 19.78 -21.20 28.65
N ASP A 104 18.87 -21.85 27.91
CA ASP A 104 18.72 -23.31 27.95
C ASP A 104 20.01 -24.02 27.54
N ARG A 105 20.69 -23.53 26.48
CA ARG A 105 22.01 -24.02 26.06
C ARG A 105 23.03 -23.89 27.19
N LYS A 106 23.14 -22.72 27.83
CA LYS A 106 24.07 -22.47 28.94
C LYS A 106 23.80 -23.38 30.14
N ILE A 107 22.54 -23.64 30.46
CA ILE A 107 22.13 -24.57 31.52
C ILE A 107 22.49 -26.02 31.14
N ARG A 108 22.15 -26.48 29.93
CA ARG A 108 22.46 -27.85 29.45
C ARG A 108 23.95 -28.15 29.48
N PHE A 109 24.79 -27.19 29.07
CA PHE A 109 26.25 -27.32 29.11
C PHE A 109 26.87 -27.01 30.48
N LYS A 110 26.07 -26.91 31.55
CA LYS A 110 26.49 -26.65 32.94
C LYS A 110 27.34 -25.38 33.12
N LYS A 111 27.23 -24.41 32.21
CA LYS A 111 27.95 -23.12 32.29
C LYS A 111 27.31 -22.17 33.29
N ILE A 112 26.03 -22.36 33.62
CA ILE A 112 25.28 -21.59 34.61
C ILE A 112 24.40 -22.57 35.42
N PRO A 113 24.30 -22.41 36.76
CA PRO A 113 23.44 -23.25 37.59
C PRO A 113 21.96 -23.07 37.23
N ARG A 114 21.19 -24.17 37.32
CA ARG A 114 19.74 -24.14 37.05
C ARG A 114 19.05 -23.30 38.12
N PRO A 115 18.15 -22.38 37.76
CA PRO A 115 17.44 -21.56 38.74
C PRO A 115 16.65 -22.43 39.73
N ASP A 116 16.75 -22.11 41.02
CA ASP A 116 16.07 -22.83 42.11
C ASP A 116 14.56 -22.52 42.08
N ARG A 117 13.71 -23.56 42.18
CA ARG A 117 12.25 -23.43 42.09
C ARG A 117 11.61 -22.80 43.32
N ARG A 118 12.37 -22.56 44.40
CA ARG A 118 11.86 -22.10 45.70
C ARG A 118 11.60 -20.59 45.84
N ASN A 119 12.01 -19.76 44.87
CA ASN A 119 11.92 -18.29 44.97
C ASN A 119 10.92 -17.64 43.98
N ALA A 120 10.02 -18.42 43.37
CA ALA A 120 8.92 -17.90 42.56
C ALA A 120 7.62 -17.97 43.37
N SER A 121 7.41 -17.03 44.28
CA SER A 121 6.18 -16.80 45.05
C SER A 121 6.00 -15.31 45.26
#